data_AF-A0A661UXD5-F1
#
_entry.id   AF-A0A661UXD5-F1
#
_cell.length_a   1.000
_cell.length_b   1.000
_cell.length_c   1.000
_cell.angle_alpha   90.00
_cell.angle_beta   90.00
_cell.angle_gamma   90.00
#
_symmetry.space_group_name_H-M   'P 1'
#
loop_
_entity.id
_entity.type
_entity.pdbx_description
1 polymer ?
#
loop_
_entity_poly.entity_id
_entity_poly.type
_entity_poly.pdbx_seq_one_letter_code
_entity_poly.pdbx_strand_id
1 'polypeptide(L)'
;MGTNRGDDCGMAGSTGFYSCSISSLWRRSFSPCLYVGCGVAGLAWDCHSISPHSVDNKGGRKMVSKEGVWRMLTASRLFNYFTATEDTLRVYHGPELVFSSRDSGLAPLVDYVIRLAPGTEEVLVLDRVVGNAAALLLKLALCAEVWSSLGSERAAETLSKLGIRYHFVNKVPYILNRQKSDVCPFEKLSMGKTADEFYEAIKALH
;
A
#
# COMPACT_ATOMS: atom_id res chain seq x y z
N MET A 1 -45.11 31.53 -11.14
CA MET A 1 -45.62 31.58 -12.52
C MET A 1 -44.53 32.30 -13.32
N GLY A 2 -43.54 31.60 -13.89
CA GLY A 2 -43.58 31.03 -15.26
C GLY A 2 -43.36 32.16 -16.29
N THR A 3 -42.43 32.18 -17.24
CA THR A 3 -41.62 31.13 -17.89
C THR A 3 -40.65 31.80 -18.91
N ASN A 4 -39.57 31.06 -19.27
CA ASN A 4 -38.85 31.03 -20.58
C ASN A 4 -37.88 32.18 -20.94
N ARG A 5 -36.56 31.94 -21.14
CA ARG A 5 -35.76 31.16 -22.15
C ARG A 5 -35.28 32.06 -23.29
N GLY A 6 -33.99 31.97 -23.61
CA GLY A 6 -33.40 32.47 -24.87
C GLY A 6 -31.92 32.78 -24.75
N ASP A 7 -31.09 31.78 -25.06
CA ASP A 7 -29.66 31.90 -25.35
C ASP A 7 -29.43 32.77 -26.60
N ASP A 8 -28.29 33.49 -26.68
CA ASP A 8 -27.55 33.63 -27.94
C ASP A 8 -26.13 34.20 -27.73
N CYS A 9 -25.15 33.45 -28.25
CA CYS A 9 -23.73 33.72 -28.25
C CYS A 9 -23.32 34.53 -29.48
N GLY A 10 -22.72 35.70 -29.30
CA GLY A 10 -22.10 36.49 -30.37
C GLY A 10 -20.60 36.20 -30.54
N MET A 11 -20.24 35.62 -31.69
CA MET A 11 -18.88 35.53 -32.23
C MET A 11 -18.55 36.77 -33.07
N ALA A 12 -17.30 37.26 -32.99
CA ALA A 12 -16.40 37.58 -34.13
C ALA A 12 -15.43 38.73 -33.79
N GLY A 13 -14.14 38.51 -34.10
CA GLY A 13 -13.09 39.51 -34.01
C GLY A 13 -11.70 38.91 -34.26
N SER A 14 -11.43 38.58 -35.52
CA SER A 14 -10.17 38.04 -36.03
C SER A 14 -9.18 39.16 -36.41
N THR A 15 -7.91 39.02 -36.01
CA THR A 15 -6.71 39.32 -36.82
C THR A 15 -5.49 38.73 -36.11
N GLY A 16 -4.74 37.85 -36.79
CA GLY A 16 -3.55 37.20 -36.25
C GLY A 16 -2.26 37.95 -36.50
N PHE A 17 -1.17 37.49 -35.89
CA PHE A 17 0.15 37.37 -36.51
C PHE A 17 1.00 36.35 -35.74
N TYR A 18 1.67 35.50 -36.51
CA TYR A 18 2.50 34.39 -36.08
C TYR A 18 3.90 34.85 -35.70
N SER A 19 4.51 34.21 -34.70
CA SER A 19 5.94 33.95 -34.72
C SER A 19 6.23 32.64 -33.97
N CYS A 20 6.85 31.73 -34.70
CA CYS A 20 7.22 30.39 -34.35
C CYS A 20 8.65 30.39 -33.82
N SER A 21 8.92 29.71 -32.69
CA SER A 21 10.25 29.19 -32.41
C SER A 21 10.14 27.73 -31.95
N ILE A 22 10.78 26.91 -32.78
CA ILE A 22 10.92 25.46 -32.76
C ILE A 22 12.06 25.07 -31.81
N SER A 23 11.86 24.01 -31.03
CA SER A 23 12.74 22.83 -30.95
C SER A 23 12.26 21.92 -29.82
N SER A 24 11.49 20.82 -30.03
CA SER A 24 11.75 19.55 -30.73
C SER A 24 12.56 18.52 -29.93
N LEU A 25 12.19 17.24 -30.11
CA LEU A 25 12.77 15.97 -29.64
C LEU A 25 12.19 15.48 -28.30
N TRP A 26 11.30 14.48 -28.28
CA TRP A 26 11.60 13.10 -28.66
C TRP A 26 10.50 12.43 -29.51
N ARG A 27 10.93 11.81 -30.62
CA ARG A 27 10.11 11.00 -31.52
C ARG A 27 10.00 9.56 -31.03
N ARG A 28 8.77 9.06 -31.16
CA ARG A 28 8.39 7.64 -31.26
C ARG A 28 9.11 6.94 -32.41
N SER A 29 9.53 5.71 -32.19
CA SER A 29 9.85 4.73 -33.24
C SER A 29 8.63 3.85 -33.48
N PHE A 30 7.98 4.02 -34.63
CA PHE A 30 7.06 3.06 -35.23
C PHE A 30 7.59 2.75 -36.63
N SER A 31 7.82 1.47 -36.91
CA SER A 31 8.31 0.96 -38.20
C SER A 31 7.13 0.73 -39.18
N PRO A 32 7.33 0.80 -40.51
CA PRO A 32 6.25 0.89 -41.48
C PRO A 32 5.87 -0.44 -42.16
N CYS A 33 4.69 -0.38 -42.79
CA CYS A 33 4.00 -1.34 -43.64
C CYS A 33 4.85 -2.10 -44.67
N LEU A 34 4.47 -3.35 -44.94
CA LEU A 34 4.39 -3.95 -46.29
C LEU A 34 3.73 -5.33 -46.20
N TYR A 35 2.49 -5.47 -46.68
CA TYR A 35 2.15 -6.30 -47.86
C TYR A 35 0.63 -6.38 -48.07
N VAL A 36 0.21 -6.02 -49.27
CA VAL A 36 -1.14 -6.23 -49.84
C VAL A 36 -1.13 -7.57 -50.56
N GLY A 37 -2.16 -8.39 -50.34
CA GLY A 37 -2.40 -9.63 -51.08
C GLY A 37 -3.87 -10.01 -51.02
N CYS A 38 -4.57 -9.82 -52.13
CA CYS A 38 -5.99 -10.06 -52.32
C CYS A 38 -6.22 -11.46 -52.95
N GLY A 39 -7.24 -12.17 -52.45
CA GLY A 39 -7.97 -13.23 -53.16
C GLY A 39 -7.49 -14.67 -52.97
N VAL A 40 -8.31 -15.53 -52.36
CA VAL A 40 -9.26 -16.41 -53.06
C VAL A 40 -10.23 -17.10 -52.08
N ALA A 41 -11.39 -17.45 -52.63
CA ALA A 41 -12.59 -18.05 -52.07
C ALA A 41 -12.40 -19.31 -51.19
N GLY A 42 -13.40 -19.57 -50.33
CA GLY A 42 -13.83 -20.95 -50.08
C GLY A 42 -14.37 -21.28 -48.69
N LEU A 43 -15.69 -21.42 -48.64
CA LEU A 43 -16.46 -22.39 -47.82
C LEU A 43 -16.76 -22.04 -46.35
N ALA A 44 -18.07 -21.85 -46.15
CA ALA A 44 -18.81 -21.79 -44.91
C ALA A 44 -18.91 -23.15 -44.21
N TRP A 45 -18.88 -23.17 -42.88
CA TRP A 45 -19.59 -24.15 -42.04
C TRP A 45 -19.99 -23.51 -40.69
N ASP A 46 -21.29 -23.36 -40.53
CA ASP A 46 -22.13 -23.56 -39.33
C ASP A 46 -21.76 -22.94 -37.98
N CYS A 47 -22.57 -21.92 -37.63
CA CYS A 47 -22.93 -21.56 -36.27
C CYS A 47 -23.81 -22.67 -35.66
N HIS A 48 -23.30 -23.40 -34.67
CA HIS A 48 -24.13 -24.16 -33.75
C HIS A 48 -23.89 -23.71 -32.31
N SER A 49 -24.97 -23.21 -31.73
CA SER A 49 -25.18 -22.89 -30.33
C SER A 49 -25.01 -24.14 -29.47
N ILE A 50 -23.98 -24.20 -28.63
CA ILE A 50 -24.00 -25.00 -27.40
C ILE A 50 -23.28 -24.19 -26.32
N SER A 51 -24.06 -23.72 -25.36
CA SER A 51 -23.57 -23.27 -24.05
C SER A 51 -23.07 -24.50 -23.28
N PRO A 52 -21.86 -24.48 -22.71
CA PRO A 52 -21.57 -25.29 -21.55
C PRO A 52 -21.42 -24.35 -20.35
N HIS A 53 -22.40 -24.44 -19.44
CA HIS A 53 -22.09 -24.33 -18.02
C HIS A 53 -20.83 -25.17 -17.74
N SER A 54 -19.82 -24.59 -17.10
CA SER A 54 -19.30 -25.10 -15.83
C SER A 54 -17.88 -24.59 -15.52
N VAL A 55 -17.71 -24.35 -14.22
CA VAL A 55 -16.47 -24.27 -13.46
C VAL A 55 -15.67 -22.97 -13.57
N ASP A 56 -16.04 -22.01 -12.71
CA ASP A 56 -15.07 -21.09 -12.12
C ASP A 56 -14.04 -21.90 -11.32
N ASN A 57 -12.95 -22.30 -11.98
CA ASN A 57 -11.74 -22.76 -11.31
C ASN A 57 -10.68 -21.66 -11.41
N LYS A 58 -10.80 -20.64 -10.57
CA LYS A 58 -9.69 -19.72 -10.29
C LYS A 58 -9.17 -19.92 -8.88
N GLY A 59 -8.84 -21.17 -8.57
CA GLY A 59 -7.74 -21.50 -7.66
C GLY A 59 -6.41 -21.10 -8.29
N GLY A 60 -6.21 -19.80 -8.51
CA GLY A 60 -4.96 -19.24 -8.99
C GLY A 60 -3.91 -19.39 -7.90
N ARG A 61 -3.12 -20.47 -7.97
CA ARG A 61 -1.91 -20.62 -7.19
C ARG A 61 -1.00 -19.46 -7.59
N LYS A 62 -1.03 -18.35 -6.82
CA LYS A 62 -0.18 -17.18 -7.06
C LYS A 62 1.25 -17.69 -7.16
N MET A 63 1.85 -17.57 -8.34
CA MET A 63 3.28 -17.79 -8.53
C MET A 63 3.99 -16.78 -7.64
N VAL A 64 4.52 -17.23 -6.51
CA VAL A 64 5.38 -16.40 -5.67
C VAL A 64 6.68 -16.21 -6.46
N SER A 65 6.99 -14.98 -6.85
CA SER A 65 8.22 -14.67 -7.58
C SER A 65 9.44 -15.09 -6.75
N LYS A 66 10.54 -15.46 -7.42
CA LYS A 66 11.80 -15.82 -6.72
C LYS A 66 12.27 -14.69 -5.79
N GLU A 67 12.02 -13.44 -6.17
CA GLU A 67 12.27 -12.24 -5.36
C GLU A 67 11.41 -12.20 -4.09
N GLY A 68 10.13 -12.56 -4.18
CA GLY A 68 9.23 -12.63 -3.03
C GLY A 68 9.63 -13.69 -2.01
N VAL A 69 10.08 -14.87 -2.47
CA VAL A 69 10.59 -15.93 -1.59
C VAL A 69 11.86 -15.48 -0.87
N TRP A 70 12.81 -14.87 -1.59
CA TRP A 70 14.04 -14.36 -0.99
C TRP A 70 13.76 -13.27 0.05
N ARG A 71 12.88 -12.31 -0.27
CA ARG A 71 12.49 -11.24 0.66
C ARG A 71 11.88 -11.80 1.95
N MET A 72 10.99 -12.79 1.84
CA MET A 72 10.37 -13.45 2.99
C MET A 72 11.38 -14.23 3.84
N LEU A 73 12.33 -14.94 3.22
CA LEU A 73 13.38 -15.67 3.96
C LEU A 73 14.30 -14.71 4.73
N THR A 74 14.63 -13.57 4.14
CA THR A 74 15.41 -12.52 4.81
C THR A 74 14.66 -11.92 5.98
N ALA A 75 13.39 -11.55 5.79
CA ALA A 75 12.55 -11.00 6.87
C ALA A 75 12.41 -11.99 8.04
N SER A 76 12.20 -13.28 7.75
CA SER A 76 12.11 -14.34 8.77
C SER A 76 13.39 -14.46 9.59
N ARG A 77 14.56 -14.38 8.96
CA ARG A 77 15.86 -14.45 9.64
C ARG A 77 16.12 -13.22 10.51
N LEU A 78 15.82 -12.03 9.97
CA LEU A 78 15.92 -10.78 10.72
C LEU A 78 14.99 -10.80 11.93
N PHE A 79 13.77 -11.33 11.79
CA PHE A 79 12.82 -11.47 12.88
C PHE A 79 13.33 -12.46 13.95
N ASN A 80 13.85 -13.62 13.57
CA ASN A 80 14.43 -14.56 14.53
C ASN A 80 15.58 -13.91 15.32
N TYR A 81 16.48 -13.19 14.64
CA TYR A 81 17.54 -12.45 15.32
C TYR A 81 16.97 -11.37 16.25
N PHE A 82 16.02 -10.57 15.76
CA PHE A 82 15.34 -9.54 16.55
C PHE A 82 14.72 -10.11 17.83
N THR A 83 14.04 -11.26 17.76
CA THR A 83 13.41 -11.87 18.94
C THR A 83 14.41 -12.27 20.03
N ALA A 84 15.67 -12.51 19.67
CA ALA A 84 16.76 -12.85 20.59
C ALA A 84 17.47 -11.62 21.19
N THR A 85 17.11 -10.41 20.78
CA THR A 85 17.71 -9.15 21.28
C THR A 85 16.84 -8.50 22.36
N GLU A 86 17.27 -7.37 22.92
CA GLU A 86 16.45 -6.54 23.82
C GLU A 86 15.64 -5.47 23.07
N ASP A 87 15.86 -5.33 21.77
CA ASP A 87 15.20 -4.29 20.98
C ASP A 87 13.69 -4.58 20.89
N THR A 88 12.92 -3.50 20.96
CA THR A 88 11.46 -3.50 20.93
C THR A 88 10.94 -3.11 19.56
N LEU A 89 11.70 -2.30 18.82
CA LEU A 89 11.42 -1.90 17.44
C LEU A 89 12.72 -1.90 16.63
N ARG A 90 12.65 -2.42 15.40
CA ARG A 90 13.68 -2.25 14.37
C ARG A 90 13.03 -1.94 13.02
N VAL A 91 13.64 -1.06 12.25
CA VAL A 91 13.20 -0.72 10.89
C VAL A 91 14.34 -0.96 9.92
N TYR A 92 14.02 -1.66 8.83
CA TYR A 92 14.96 -2.00 7.78
C TYR A 92 14.52 -1.43 6.44
N HIS A 93 15.48 -0.87 5.71
CA HIS A 93 15.34 -0.58 4.28
C HIS A 93 16.16 -1.61 3.52
N GLY A 94 15.48 -2.52 2.81
CA GLY A 94 16.13 -3.71 2.27
C GLY A 94 16.83 -4.53 3.38
N PRO A 95 18.15 -4.81 3.28
CA PRO A 95 18.91 -5.49 4.31
C PRO A 95 19.49 -4.56 5.39
N GLU A 96 19.42 -3.24 5.23
CA GLU A 96 20.06 -2.27 6.10
C GLU A 96 19.18 -1.90 7.29
N LEU A 97 19.74 -1.94 8.50
CA LEU A 97 19.07 -1.48 9.72
C LEU A 97 19.16 0.05 9.80
N VAL A 98 18.05 0.74 9.56
CA VAL A 98 18.01 2.22 9.55
C VAL A 98 17.53 2.82 10.87
N PHE A 99 16.86 2.03 11.71
CA PHE A 99 16.39 2.46 13.03
C PHE A 99 16.27 1.29 13.99
N SER A 100 16.62 1.50 15.25
CA SER A 100 16.31 0.58 16.34
C SER A 100 16.04 1.33 17.64
N SER A 101 15.24 0.73 18.51
CA SER A 101 15.01 1.23 19.87
C SER A 101 14.70 0.08 20.83
N ARG A 102 14.94 0.32 22.12
CA ARG A 102 14.54 -0.51 23.26
C ARG A 102 13.40 0.11 24.06
N ASP A 103 12.92 1.27 23.65
CA ASP A 103 11.83 1.97 24.32
C ASP A 103 10.51 1.23 24.14
N SER A 104 9.57 1.41 25.07
CA SER A 104 8.33 0.66 25.07
C SER A 104 7.13 1.49 24.61
N GLY A 105 6.09 0.79 24.14
CA GLY A 105 4.88 1.44 23.65
C GLY A 105 5.07 2.01 22.25
N LEU A 106 4.41 3.14 21.96
CA LEU A 106 4.42 3.74 20.62
C LEU A 106 5.56 4.73 20.38
N ALA A 107 6.21 5.21 21.45
CA ALA A 107 7.28 6.20 21.39
C ALA A 107 8.33 5.90 20.30
N PRO A 108 8.93 4.68 20.21
CA PRO A 108 9.95 4.43 19.19
C PRO A 108 9.42 4.51 17.76
N LEU A 109 8.15 4.15 17.54
CA LEU A 109 7.53 4.19 16.22
C LEU A 109 7.13 5.63 15.85
N VAL A 110 6.67 6.42 16.81
CA VAL A 110 6.39 7.85 16.62
C VAL A 110 7.69 8.60 16.29
N ASP A 111 8.76 8.33 17.04
CA ASP A 111 10.08 8.91 16.80
C ASP A 111 10.59 8.59 15.40
N TYR A 112 10.41 7.35 14.94
CA TYR A 112 10.75 6.96 13.57
C TYR A 112 9.94 7.76 12.53
N VAL A 113 8.62 7.85 12.70
CA VAL A 113 7.74 8.60 11.79
C VAL A 113 8.14 10.09 11.72
N ILE A 114 8.50 10.70 12.85
CA ILE A 114 8.94 12.11 12.88
C ILE A 114 10.25 12.32 12.11
N ARG A 115 11.16 11.34 12.15
CA ARG A 115 12.49 11.41 11.50
C ARG A 115 12.47 10.97 10.04
N LEU A 116 11.31 10.57 9.51
CA LEU A 116 11.18 10.04 8.16
C LEU A 116 11.56 11.12 7.13
N ALA A 117 12.50 10.80 6.25
CA ALA A 117 12.98 11.73 5.23
C ALA A 117 12.05 11.73 4.01
N PRO A 118 11.91 12.86 3.29
CA PRO A 118 11.25 12.87 2.00
C PRO A 118 11.93 11.90 1.02
N GLY A 119 11.15 11.10 0.31
CA GLY A 119 11.67 10.11 -0.64
C GLY A 119 12.13 8.79 -0.02
N THR A 120 11.89 8.56 1.28
CA THR A 120 12.07 7.23 1.88
C THR A 120 11.22 6.19 1.14
N GLU A 121 11.84 5.07 0.79
CA GLU A 121 11.16 3.92 0.19
C GLU A 121 10.43 3.09 1.25
N GLU A 122 9.73 2.04 0.81
CA GLU A 122 9.04 1.14 1.72
C GLU A 122 10.01 0.39 2.65
N VAL A 123 9.59 0.18 3.90
CA VAL A 123 10.41 -0.47 4.94
C VAL A 123 9.79 -1.76 5.47
N LEU A 124 10.66 -2.62 6.03
CA LEU A 124 10.30 -3.74 6.89
C LEU A 124 10.40 -3.30 8.35
N VAL A 125 9.32 -3.47 9.11
CA VAL A 125 9.30 -3.16 10.54
C VAL A 125 9.22 -4.44 11.36
N LEU A 126 10.09 -4.56 12.36
CA LEU A 126 10.04 -5.62 13.37
C LEU A 126 9.64 -4.97 14.70
N ASP A 127 8.55 -5.42 15.29
CA ASP A 127 8.04 -4.91 16.56
C ASP A 127 7.73 -6.09 17.49
N ARG A 128 7.77 -5.91 18.81
CA ARG A 128 7.36 -6.95 19.76
C ARG A 128 5.85 -7.05 19.88
N VAL A 129 5.13 -5.94 19.81
CA VAL A 129 3.69 -5.86 20.06
C VAL A 129 3.03 -4.88 19.10
N VAL A 130 2.17 -5.39 18.22
CA VAL A 130 1.47 -4.57 17.23
C VAL A 130 -0.02 -4.50 17.56
N GLY A 131 -0.43 -3.37 18.14
CA GLY A 131 -1.84 -3.01 18.31
C GLY A 131 -2.39 -2.22 17.13
N ASN A 132 -3.69 -1.91 17.14
CA ASN A 132 -4.33 -1.07 16.13
C ASN A 132 -3.69 0.32 16.04
N ALA A 133 -3.26 0.88 17.18
CA ALA A 133 -2.51 2.14 17.22
C ALA A 133 -1.19 2.06 16.44
N ALA A 134 -0.42 1.00 16.65
CA ALA A 134 0.82 0.76 15.91
C ALA A 134 0.53 0.54 14.42
N ALA A 135 -0.52 -0.20 14.08
CA ALA A 135 -0.93 -0.42 12.68
C ALA A 135 -1.19 0.88 11.92
N LEU A 136 -1.82 1.87 12.55
CA LEU A 136 -2.02 3.20 11.95
C LEU A 136 -0.71 3.95 11.75
N LEU A 137 0.20 3.93 12.73
CA LEU A 137 1.53 4.55 12.60
C LEU A 137 2.40 3.87 11.55
N LEU A 138 2.28 2.55 11.37
CA LEU A 138 3.01 1.81 10.33
C LEU A 138 2.67 2.29 8.92
N LYS A 139 1.44 2.78 8.70
CA LYS A 139 1.07 3.43 7.42
C LYS A 139 1.91 4.68 7.16
N LEU A 140 2.07 5.51 8.19
CA LEU A 140 2.85 6.74 8.10
C LEU A 140 4.35 6.47 8.00
N ALA A 141 4.80 5.35 8.58
CA ALA A 141 6.17 4.86 8.50
C ALA A 141 6.57 4.27 7.13
N LEU A 142 5.67 4.31 6.12
CA LEU A 142 5.85 3.65 4.82
C LEU A 142 6.17 2.15 4.95
N CYS A 143 5.57 1.49 5.94
CA CYS A 143 5.78 0.06 6.17
C CYS A 143 5.10 -0.77 5.09
N ALA A 144 5.85 -1.59 4.37
CA ALA A 144 5.30 -2.59 3.46
C ALA A 144 5.02 -3.93 4.17
N GLU A 145 5.76 -4.22 5.22
CA GLU A 145 5.70 -5.48 5.93
C GLU A 145 6.08 -5.33 7.40
N VAL A 146 5.26 -5.88 8.28
CA VAL A 146 5.52 -5.90 9.72
C VAL A 146 5.58 -7.32 10.27
N TRP A 147 6.57 -7.59 11.09
CA TRP A 147 6.69 -8.86 11.84
C TRP A 147 6.62 -8.59 13.33
N SER A 148 5.82 -9.38 14.03
CA SER A 148 5.65 -9.23 15.47
C SER A 148 5.43 -10.54 16.21
N SER A 149 5.92 -10.59 17.46
CA SER A 149 5.65 -11.71 18.37
C SER A 149 4.20 -11.73 18.84
N LEU A 150 3.55 -10.56 18.92
CA LEU A 150 2.17 -10.42 19.37
C LEU A 150 1.46 -9.34 18.55
N GLY A 151 0.27 -9.64 18.04
CA GLY A 151 -0.59 -8.65 17.39
C GLY A 151 -2.04 -8.75 17.83
N SER A 152 -2.78 -7.63 17.80
CA SER A 152 -4.23 -7.68 18.03
C SER A 152 -5.00 -8.11 16.77
N GLU A 153 -6.19 -8.66 16.95
CA GLU A 153 -7.13 -8.92 15.85
C GLU A 153 -7.45 -7.64 15.10
N ARG A 154 -7.66 -6.54 15.85
CA ARG A 154 -7.93 -5.23 15.25
C ARG A 154 -6.75 -4.72 14.44
N ALA A 155 -5.52 -4.93 14.91
CA ALA A 155 -4.32 -4.60 14.14
C ALA A 155 -4.27 -5.37 12.81
N ALA A 156 -4.58 -6.67 12.83
CA ALA A 156 -4.60 -7.49 11.62
C ALA A 156 -5.64 -6.99 10.59
N GLU A 157 -6.84 -6.62 11.05
CA GLU A 157 -7.87 -6.01 10.19
C GLU A 157 -7.38 -4.69 9.56
N THR A 158 -6.80 -3.81 10.38
CA THR A 158 -6.32 -2.50 9.94
C THR A 158 -5.17 -2.63 8.95
N LEU A 159 -4.17 -3.47 9.24
CA LEU A 159 -3.04 -3.72 8.34
C LEU A 159 -3.51 -4.30 7.00
N SER A 160 -4.48 -5.23 7.03
CA SER A 160 -5.09 -5.78 5.82
C SER A 160 -5.75 -4.70 4.96
N LYS A 161 -6.52 -3.80 5.58
CA LYS A 161 -7.19 -2.69 4.88
C LYS A 161 -6.19 -1.69 4.31
N LEU A 162 -5.07 -1.47 4.99
CA LEU A 162 -4.00 -0.57 4.56
C LEU A 162 -3.07 -1.18 3.50
N GLY A 163 -3.22 -2.48 3.19
CA GLY A 163 -2.36 -3.19 2.25
C GLY A 163 -0.97 -3.55 2.80
N ILE A 164 -0.78 -3.48 4.13
CA ILE A 164 0.48 -3.78 4.79
C ILE A 164 0.53 -5.27 5.10
N ARG A 165 1.57 -5.97 4.64
CA ARG A 165 1.75 -7.40 4.96
C ARG A 165 2.10 -7.53 6.44
N TYR A 166 1.57 -8.55 7.11
CA TYR A 166 1.86 -8.74 8.53
C TYR A 166 2.06 -10.20 8.88
N HIS A 167 2.96 -10.43 9.83
CA HIS A 167 3.28 -11.74 10.36
C HIS A 167 3.27 -11.66 11.88
N PHE A 168 2.26 -12.28 12.50
CA PHE A 168 2.13 -12.34 13.95
C PHE A 168 2.34 -13.77 14.43
N VAL A 169 3.25 -13.96 15.39
CA VAL A 169 3.44 -15.27 16.03
C VAL A 169 2.20 -15.62 16.86
N ASN A 170 1.75 -14.69 17.70
CA ASN A 170 0.53 -14.83 18.49
C ASN A 170 -0.46 -13.71 18.13
N LYS A 171 -1.75 -14.05 18.15
CA LYS A 171 -2.84 -13.10 17.95
C LYS A 171 -3.76 -13.09 19.17
N VAL A 172 -4.15 -11.90 19.61
CA VAL A 172 -5.07 -11.68 20.74
C VAL A 172 -6.21 -10.74 20.34
N PRO A 173 -7.36 -10.75 21.00
CA PRO A 173 -8.44 -9.82 20.67
C PRO A 173 -8.01 -8.34 20.80
N TYR A 174 -7.33 -8.00 21.91
CA TYR A 174 -6.89 -6.64 22.21
C TYR A 174 -5.52 -6.63 22.91
N ILE A 175 -4.75 -5.57 22.68
CA ILE A 175 -3.53 -5.30 23.47
C ILE A 175 -3.94 -4.68 24.81
N LEU A 176 -3.49 -5.28 25.91
CA LEU A 176 -3.74 -4.80 27.26
C LEU A 176 -2.74 -3.73 27.69
N ASN A 177 -3.11 -2.94 28.70
CA ASN A 177 -2.20 -2.01 29.36
C ASN A 177 -1.06 -2.75 30.10
N ARG A 178 -0.05 -2.02 30.57
CA ARG A 178 1.10 -2.60 31.30
C ARG A 178 0.69 -3.38 32.56
N GLN A 179 -0.40 -3.00 33.21
CA GLN A 179 -0.94 -3.65 34.40
C GLN A 179 -1.79 -4.89 34.08
N LYS A 180 -2.06 -5.17 32.80
CA LYS A 180 -2.95 -6.22 32.30
C LYS A 180 -4.37 -6.16 32.88
N SER A 181 -4.80 -4.98 33.32
CA SER A 181 -6.10 -4.77 33.96
C SER A 181 -7.21 -4.34 32.99
N ASP A 182 -6.84 -3.68 31.90
CA ASP A 182 -7.76 -3.14 30.89
C ASP A 182 -7.04 -3.03 29.54
N VAL A 183 -7.80 -2.79 28.47
CA VAL A 183 -7.31 -2.51 27.12
C VAL A 183 -6.41 -1.27 27.14
N CYS A 184 -5.30 -1.34 26.40
CA CYS A 184 -4.34 -0.26 26.26
C CYS A 184 -5.05 1.04 25.84
N PRO A 185 -4.74 2.19 26.47
CA PRO A 185 -5.39 3.47 26.16
C PRO A 185 -5.18 3.88 24.69
N PHE A 186 -4.01 3.58 24.11
CA PHE A 186 -3.75 3.87 22.70
C PHE A 186 -4.54 2.96 21.77
N GLU A 187 -4.77 1.70 22.14
CA GLU A 187 -5.62 0.78 21.38
C GLU A 187 -7.05 1.35 21.30
N LYS A 188 -7.61 1.81 22.42
CA LYS A 188 -8.90 2.51 22.48
C LYS A 188 -8.89 3.80 21.68
N LEU A 189 -7.86 4.64 21.84
CA LEU A 189 -7.75 5.93 21.15
C LEU A 189 -7.73 5.76 19.62
N SER A 190 -7.08 4.72 19.13
CA SER A 190 -6.96 4.44 17.69
C SER A 190 -8.24 3.92 17.02
N MET A 191 -9.26 3.54 17.79
CA MET A 191 -10.48 2.96 17.24
C MET A 191 -11.24 3.97 16.38
N GLY A 192 -11.55 3.57 15.14
CA GLY A 192 -12.34 4.38 14.21
C GLY A 192 -11.61 5.56 13.59
N LYS A 193 -10.30 5.71 13.83
CA LYS A 193 -9.49 6.78 13.24
C LYS A 193 -8.73 6.31 12.00
N THR A 194 -8.49 7.24 11.09
CA THR A 194 -7.48 7.11 10.04
C THR A 194 -6.06 7.28 10.61
N ALA A 195 -5.05 6.97 9.80
CA ALA A 195 -3.66 7.11 10.22
C ALA A 195 -3.30 8.57 10.57
N ASP A 196 -3.73 9.51 9.73
CA ASP A 196 -3.48 10.95 9.92
C ASP A 196 -4.20 11.48 11.17
N GLU A 197 -5.49 11.17 11.34
CA GLU A 197 -6.26 11.59 12.53
C GLU A 197 -5.66 11.04 13.82
N PHE A 198 -5.19 9.79 13.80
CA PHE A 198 -4.55 9.20 14.98
C PHE A 198 -3.21 9.86 15.30
N TYR A 199 -2.42 10.17 14.28
CA TYR A 199 -1.13 10.84 14.47
C TYR A 199 -1.28 12.25 15.03
N GLU A 200 -2.24 13.02 14.53
CA GLU A 200 -2.55 14.34 15.10
C GLU A 200 -3.06 14.24 16.55
N ALA A 201 -3.84 13.21 16.88
CA ALA A 201 -4.25 12.95 18.26
C ALA A 201 -3.05 12.61 19.19
N ILE A 202 -2.03 11.90 18.69
CA ILE A 202 -0.80 11.63 19.46
C ILE A 202 0.04 12.89 19.63
N LYS A 203 0.22 13.69 18.57
CA LYS A 203 0.97 14.95 18.64
C LYS A 203 0.41 15.90 19.69
N ALA A 204 -0.93 15.95 19.82
CA ALA A 204 -1.59 16.78 20.83
C ALA A 204 -1.35 16.33 22.28
N LEU A 205 -0.76 15.16 22.51
CA LEU A 205 -0.41 14.63 23.83
C LEU A 205 1.04 14.92 24.23
N HIS A 206 1.84 15.51 23.34
CA HIS A 206 3.26 15.82 23.53
C HIS A 206 3.52 17.33 23.60
#